data_AF-A0A7X8G2D5-F1
#
_entry.id   AF-A0A7X8G2D5-F1
#
_cell.length_a   1.000
_cell.length_b   1.000
_cell.length_c   1.000
_cell.angle_alpha   90.00
_cell.angle_beta   90.00
_cell.angle_gamma   90.00
#
_symmetry.space_group_name_H-M   'P 1'
#
loop_
_entity.id
_entity.type
_entity.pdbx_description
1 polymer ?
#
loop_
_entity_poly.entity_id
_entity_poly.type
_entity_poly.pdbx_seq_one_letter_code
_entity_poly.pdbx_strand_id
1 'polypeptide(L)'
;MNMINIISWEQNDNYQYGKAYDGGCYDQPFITFEFKGKRGTFDDSSCGSFGRRYYINYDNKYHSFDSIGNEYDPITYSSFDADDSEFINAFFDKFGILIPID
;
A
#
# COMPACT_ATOMS: atom_id res chain seq x y z
N MET A 1 1.57 -2.23 -21.84
CA MET A 1 1.90 -1.88 -20.44
C MET A 1 1.46 -3.04 -19.58
N ASN A 2 2.34 -3.60 -18.75
CA ASN A 2 1.91 -4.63 -17.80
C ASN A 2 1.05 -3.95 -16.73
N MET A 3 -0.06 -4.57 -16.36
CA MET A 3 -1.01 -4.02 -15.40
C MET A 3 -1.05 -4.90 -14.16
N ILE A 4 -1.25 -4.28 -13.01
CA ILE A 4 -1.56 -4.97 -11.77
C ILE A 4 -2.99 -5.52 -11.86
N ASN A 5 -3.13 -6.84 -11.77
CA ASN A 5 -4.42 -7.51 -11.65
C ASN A 5 -4.73 -7.78 -10.18
N ILE A 6 -5.92 -7.38 -9.72
CA ILE A 6 -6.34 -7.64 -8.34
C ILE A 6 -6.87 -9.08 -8.25
N ILE A 7 -6.30 -9.87 -7.34
CA ILE A 7 -6.70 -11.25 -7.08
C ILE A 7 -7.70 -11.32 -5.93
N SER A 8 -7.46 -10.59 -4.85
CA SER A 8 -8.40 -10.44 -3.74
C SER A 8 -8.36 -9.03 -3.16
N TRP A 9 -9.48 -8.65 -2.56
CA TRP A 9 -9.66 -7.40 -1.84
C TRP A 9 -10.41 -7.72 -0.55
N GLU A 10 -9.70 -7.69 0.56
CA GLU A 10 -10.26 -7.91 1.90
C GLU A 10 -10.31 -6.58 2.62
N GLN A 11 -11.34 -6.37 3.43
CA GLN A 11 -11.56 -5.12 4.16
C GLN A 11 -11.73 -5.46 5.64
N ASN A 12 -11.36 -4.54 6.53
CA ASN A 12 -11.63 -4.74 7.95
C ASN A 12 -13.15 -4.79 8.23
N ASP A 13 -13.55 -5.61 9.19
CA ASP A 13 -14.96 -5.86 9.54
C ASP A 13 -15.71 -4.61 10.03
N ASN A 14 -14.99 -3.57 10.42
CA ASN A 14 -15.56 -2.33 10.95
C ASN A 14 -15.72 -1.25 9.88
N TYR A 15 -15.33 -1.51 8.62
CA TYR A 15 -15.39 -0.50 7.55
C TYR A 15 -16.81 0.02 7.31
N GLN A 16 -16.93 1.35 7.30
CA GLN A 16 -18.15 2.06 6.93
C GLN A 16 -17.75 3.24 6.05
N TYR A 17 -18.11 3.23 4.77
CA TYR A 17 -17.71 4.24 3.77
C TYR A 17 -17.84 5.69 4.28
N GLY A 18 -18.96 6.03 4.94
CA GLY A 18 -19.21 7.38 5.46
C GLY A 18 -18.47 7.76 6.76
N LYS A 19 -17.72 6.82 7.37
CA LYS A 19 -16.98 7.01 8.63
C LYS A 19 -15.51 6.56 8.52
N ALA A 20 -15.05 6.31 7.31
CA ALA A 20 -13.71 5.79 7.05
C ALA A 20 -12.59 6.82 7.31
N TYR A 21 -12.94 8.11 7.42
CA TYR A 21 -11.98 9.18 7.62
C TYR A 21 -11.64 9.39 9.10
N ASP A 22 -12.67 9.50 9.96
CA ASP A 22 -12.55 9.75 11.39
C ASP A 22 -13.56 8.89 12.16
N GLY A 23 -13.11 8.01 13.06
CA GLY A 23 -14.01 7.25 13.94
C GLY A 23 -13.87 5.73 13.96
N GLY A 24 -12.72 5.17 13.56
CA GLY A 24 -12.41 3.75 13.76
C GLY A 24 -13.01 2.78 12.72
N CYS A 25 -13.72 3.28 11.72
CA CYS A 25 -14.30 2.49 10.62
C CYS A 25 -13.47 2.61 9.33
N TYR A 26 -12.14 2.66 9.47
CA TYR A 26 -11.19 3.08 8.44
C TYR A 26 -11.27 2.26 7.15
N ASP A 27 -10.88 2.85 6.02
CA ASP A 27 -10.64 2.11 4.78
C ASP A 27 -9.25 1.48 4.87
N GLN A 28 -9.19 0.21 5.28
CA GLN A 28 -7.95 -0.52 5.54
C GLN A 28 -7.94 -1.86 4.79
N PRO A 29 -7.84 -1.81 3.45
CA PRO A 29 -7.90 -3.01 2.66
C PRO A 29 -6.58 -3.81 2.71
N PHE A 30 -6.72 -5.13 2.69
CA PHE A 30 -5.64 -6.05 2.36
C PHE A 30 -5.87 -6.59 0.94
N ILE A 31 -4.95 -6.27 0.04
CA ILE A 31 -5.08 -6.53 -1.40
C ILE A 31 -4.02 -7.53 -1.82
N THR A 32 -4.45 -8.65 -2.39
CA THR A 32 -3.54 -9.56 -3.11
C THR A 32 -3.62 -9.22 -4.59
N PHE A 33 -2.48 -9.07 -5.25
CA PHE A 33 -2.40 -8.75 -6.67
C PHE A 33 -1.43 -9.65 -7.43
N GLU A 34 -1.53 -9.63 -8.75
CA GLU A 34 -0.60 -10.26 -9.67
C GLU A 34 -0.03 -9.22 -10.65
N PHE A 35 1.28 -9.25 -10.85
CA PHE A 35 1.99 -8.48 -11.85
C PHE A 35 3.03 -9.38 -12.52
N LYS A 36 3.01 -9.46 -13.86
CA LYS A 36 3.91 -10.33 -14.64
C LYS A 36 3.98 -11.78 -14.15
N GLY A 37 2.84 -12.34 -13.72
CA GLY A 37 2.75 -13.72 -13.22
C GLY A 37 3.34 -13.94 -11.82
N LYS A 38 3.76 -12.88 -11.11
CA LYS A 38 4.19 -12.94 -9.71
C LYS A 38 3.14 -12.30 -8.82
N ARG A 39 2.92 -12.88 -7.64
CA ARG A 39 2.00 -12.35 -6.65
C ARG A 39 2.68 -11.34 -5.73
N GLY A 40 1.92 -10.32 -5.34
CA GLY A 40 2.30 -9.38 -4.31
C GLY A 40 1.12 -9.04 -3.41
N THR A 41 1.41 -8.33 -2.32
CA THR A 41 0.42 -7.86 -1.36
C THR A 41 0.57 -6.37 -1.13
N PHE A 42 -0.56 -5.72 -0.90
CA PHE A 42 -0.65 -4.34 -0.44
C PHE A 42 -1.59 -4.30 0.76
N ASP A 43 -1.02 -4.01 1.92
CA ASP A 43 -1.71 -3.91 3.21
C ASP A 43 -1.77 -2.43 3.58
N ASP A 44 -2.94 -1.81 3.42
CA ASP A 44 -3.18 -0.45 3.87
C ASP A 44 -3.84 -0.50 5.25
N SER A 45 -3.08 -0.10 6.27
CA SER A 45 -3.54 0.01 7.66
C SER A 45 -3.63 1.47 8.11
N SER A 46 -3.82 2.39 7.16
CA SER A 46 -3.95 3.82 7.42
C SER A 46 -5.17 4.14 8.29
N CYS A 47 -5.07 5.19 9.10
CA CYS A 47 -6.12 5.58 10.06
C CYS A 47 -6.75 6.93 9.64
N GLY A 48 -6.99 7.14 8.36
CA GLY A 48 -7.60 8.37 7.85
C GLY A 48 -6.84 9.63 8.24
N SER A 49 -7.47 10.54 9.00
CA SER A 49 -6.85 11.79 9.43
C SER A 49 -5.70 11.61 10.45
N PHE A 50 -5.63 10.47 11.14
CA PHE A 50 -4.58 10.17 12.11
C PHE A 50 -3.24 9.80 11.47
N GLY A 51 -3.22 9.61 10.16
CA GLY A 51 -2.00 9.30 9.42
C GLY A 51 -2.15 8.06 8.54
N ARG A 52 -1.09 7.78 7.80
CA ARG A 52 -1.04 6.67 6.85
C ARG A 52 -0.03 5.63 7.32
N ARG A 53 -0.39 4.37 7.16
CA ARG A 53 0.50 3.24 7.38
C ARG A 53 0.19 2.18 6.34
N TYR A 54 1.19 1.77 5.58
CA TYR A 54 0.98 0.72 4.61
C TYR A 54 2.26 -0.08 4.32
N TYR A 55 2.06 -1.30 3.85
CA TYR A 55 3.11 -2.26 3.50
C TYR A 55 2.84 -2.83 2.11
N ILE A 56 3.88 -2.91 1.29
CA ILE A 56 3.84 -3.47 -0.05
C ILE A 56 4.89 -4.58 -0.11
N ASN A 57 4.51 -5.76 -0.59
CA ASN A 57 5.45 -6.86 -0.83
C ASN A 57 5.30 -7.35 -2.26
N TYR A 58 6.40 -7.44 -3.00
CA TYR A 58 6.43 -7.97 -4.35
C TYR A 58 7.82 -8.50 -4.69
N ASP A 59 7.90 -9.70 -5.25
CA ASP A 59 9.16 -10.30 -5.72
C ASP A 59 10.30 -10.35 -4.67
N ASN A 60 9.95 -10.69 -3.42
CA ASN A 60 10.83 -10.68 -2.24
C ASN A 60 11.39 -9.29 -1.85
N LYS A 61 10.90 -8.23 -2.48
CA LYS A 61 11.13 -6.85 -2.09
C LYS A 61 9.91 -6.32 -1.32
N TYR A 62 10.16 -5.33 -0.51
CA TYR A 62 9.16 -4.69 0.33
C TYR A 62 9.35 -3.18 0.43
N HIS A 63 8.23 -2.49 0.63
CA HIS A 63 8.16 -1.07 0.98
C HIS A 63 7.21 -0.90 2.17
N SER A 64 7.61 -0.07 3.12
CA SER A 64 6.78 0.31 4.26
C SER A 64 6.80 1.82 4.46
N PHE A 65 5.64 2.34 4.83
CA PHE A 65 5.46 3.72 5.21
C PHE A 65 4.66 3.77 6.50
N ASP A 66 5.11 4.55 7.48
CA ASP A 66 4.40 4.76 8.74
C ASP A 66 4.52 6.22 9.19
N SER A 67 3.41 6.96 9.16
CA SER A 67 3.31 8.30 9.75
C SER A 67 2.49 8.35 11.04
N ILE A 68 2.03 7.19 11.54
CA ILE A 68 1.21 7.06 12.74
C ILE A 68 2.09 6.75 13.96
N GLY A 69 3.13 5.95 13.76
CA GLY A 69 3.97 5.41 14.84
C GLY A 69 4.93 6.39 15.49
N ASN A 70 5.15 7.58 14.92
CA ASN A 70 6.13 8.55 15.42
C ASN A 70 5.58 9.98 15.48
N GLU A 71 5.89 10.67 16.58
CA GLU A 71 5.43 12.04 16.85
C GLU A 71 6.05 13.12 15.96
N TYR A 72 7.16 12.83 15.24
CA TYR A 72 7.97 13.87 14.60
C TYR A 72 8.23 13.68 13.10
N ASP A 73 8.45 12.46 12.60
CA ASP A 73 8.71 12.22 11.18
C ASP A 73 8.16 10.86 10.69
N PRO A 74 7.60 10.78 9.46
CA PRO A 74 7.22 9.52 8.85
C PRO A 74 8.45 8.62 8.65
N ILE A 75 8.34 7.35 9.03
CA ILE A 75 9.35 6.34 8.68
C ILE A 75 9.00 5.77 7.31
N THR A 76 9.98 5.74 6.43
CA THR A 76 9.91 5.04 5.15
C THR A 76 11.06 4.06 5.04
N TYR A 77 10.77 2.84 4.61
CA TYR A 77 11.78 1.86 4.20
C TYR A 77 11.36 1.27 2.87
N SER A 78 12.27 1.22 1.90
CA SER A 78 12.06 0.57 0.61
C SER A 78 13.26 -0.31 0.29
N SER A 79 13.01 -1.48 -0.27
CA SER A 79 14.03 -2.31 -0.92
C SER A 79 13.85 -2.37 -2.44
N PHE A 80 12.93 -1.55 -2.97
CA PHE A 80 12.77 -1.36 -4.40
C PHE A 80 13.83 -0.39 -4.92
N ASP A 81 14.32 -0.67 -6.12
CA ASP A 81 15.37 0.08 -6.79
C ASP A 81 14.94 0.46 -8.23
N ALA A 82 15.85 1.07 -8.99
CA ALA A 82 15.56 1.50 -10.36
C ALA A 82 15.18 0.34 -11.30
N ASP A 83 15.63 -0.90 -11.03
CA ASP A 83 15.29 -2.06 -11.84
C ASP A 83 13.82 -2.47 -11.66
N ASP A 84 13.18 -2.03 -10.57
CA ASP A 84 11.75 -2.26 -10.31
C ASP A 84 10.83 -1.19 -10.90
N SER A 85 11.37 -0.22 -11.65
CA SER A 85 10.63 0.93 -12.19
C SER A 85 9.32 0.55 -12.91
N GLU A 86 9.26 -0.59 -13.59
CA GLU A 86 8.03 -1.04 -14.24
C GLU A 86 6.94 -1.44 -13.24
N PHE A 87 7.31 -2.10 -12.14
CA PHE A 87 6.38 -2.40 -11.06
C PHE A 87 5.96 -1.12 -10.34
N ILE A 88 6.91 -0.23 -10.01
CA ILE A 88 6.64 1.05 -9.32
C ILE A 88 5.64 1.89 -10.11
N ASN A 89 5.84 2.02 -11.42
CA ASN A 89 4.91 2.75 -12.28
C ASN A 89 3.54 2.08 -12.36
N ALA A 90 3.48 0.75 -12.53
CA ALA A 90 2.21 0.03 -12.56
C ALA A 90 1.46 0.11 -11.21
N PHE A 91 2.19 0.15 -10.10
CA PHE A 91 1.63 0.35 -8.76
C PHE A 91 1.08 1.75 -8.58
N PHE A 92 1.82 2.77 -9.00
CA PHE A 92 1.36 4.15 -9.00
C PHE A 92 0.11 4.34 -9.86
N ASP A 93 0.09 3.80 -11.08
CA ASP A 93 -1.07 3.89 -11.97
C ASP A 93 -2.32 3.21 -11.39
N LYS A 94 -2.13 2.16 -10.58
CA LYS A 94 -3.23 1.39 -9.99
C LYS A 94 -3.76 1.98 -8.69
N PHE A 95 -2.86 2.43 -7.81
CA PHE A 95 -3.18 2.80 -6.43
C PHE A 95 -2.91 4.27 -6.11
N GLY A 96 -2.27 5.02 -6.99
CA GLY A 96 -1.90 6.42 -6.78
C GLY A 96 -0.83 6.64 -5.70
N ILE A 97 -0.08 5.60 -5.35
CA ILE A 97 0.96 5.63 -4.31
C ILE A 97 2.33 5.59 -4.98
N LEU A 98 3.15 6.60 -4.68
CA LEU A 98 4.53 6.65 -5.12
C LEU A 98 5.41 5.84 -4.16
N ILE A 99 6.13 4.85 -4.69
CA ILE A 99 7.17 4.13 -3.96
C ILE A 99 8.50 4.84 -4.28
N PRO A 100 9.21 5.42 -3.28
CA PRO A 100 10.51 6.01 -3.50
C PRO A 100 11.53 4.95 -3.88
N ILE A 101 12.45 5.35 -4.74
CA ILE A 101 13.60 4.57 -5.18
C ILE A 101 14.80 5.09 -4.39
N ASP A 102 15.55 4.20 -3.75
CA ASP A 102 16.83 4.53 -3.12
C ASP A 102 17.97 4.64 -4.15
#